data_AF-A0A0P9ZEG6-F1
#
_entry.id   AF-A0A0P9ZEG6-F1
#
_cell.length_a   1.000
_cell.length_b   1.000
_cell.length_c   1.000
_cell.angle_alpha   90.00
_cell.angle_beta   90.00
_cell.angle_gamma   90.00
#
_symmetry.space_group_name_H-M   'P 1'
#
loop_
_entity.id
_entity.type
_entity.pdbx_description
1 polymer ?
#
loop_
_entity_poly.entity_id
_entity_poly.type
_entity_poly.pdbx_seq_one_letter_code
_entity_poly.pdbx_strand_id
1 'polypeptide(L)' 'MESFERALIAAELARPHSSVRSLAEALGVPRKTLHDKLRKHGLTFGDSSGASDDND' A
#
# COMPACT_ATOMS: atom_id res chain seq x y z
N MET A 1 -14.84 1.75 4.79
CA MET A 1 -13.57 1.73 5.55
C MET A 1 -12.41 1.25 4.67
N GLU A 2 -12.57 0.16 3.92
CA GLU A 2 -11.55 -0.37 2.99
C GLU A 2 -11.08 0.61 1.92
N SER A 3 -11.96 1.47 1.39
CA SER A 3 -11.58 2.51 0.43
C SER A 3 -10.62 3.55 1.00
N PHE A 4 -10.81 3.93 2.28
CA PHE A 4 -9.91 4.85 2.98
C PHE A 4 -8.54 4.18 3.21
N GLU A 5 -8.51 2.91 3.61
CA GLU A 5 -7.25 2.18 3.80
C GLU A 5 -6.49 1.99 2.49
N ARG A 6 -7.19 1.63 1.40
CA ARG A 6 -6.61 1.57 0.06
C ARG A 6 -6.03 2.91 -0.35
N ALA A 7 -6.77 4.00 -0.16
CA ALA A 7 -6.31 5.35 -0.50
C ALA A 7 -5.09 5.77 0.32
N LEU A 8 -5.08 5.47 1.62
CA LEU A 8 -3.96 5.76 2.52
C LEU A 8 -2.70 4.99 2.11
N ILE A 9 -2.84 3.69 1.82
CA ILE A 9 -1.72 2.86 1.37
C ILE A 9 -1.23 3.31 -0.01
N ALA A 10 -2.12 3.66 -0.94
CA ALA A 10 -1.75 4.14 -2.27
C ALA A 10 -1.04 5.51 -2.22
N ALA A 11 -1.51 6.44 -1.38
CA ALA A 11 -0.88 7.74 -1.18
C ALA A 11 0.54 7.58 -0.61
N GLU A 12 0.72 6.64 0.31
CA GLU A 12 2.02 6.39 0.92
C GLU A 12 2.93 5.57 -0.01
N LEU A 13 2.38 4.66 -0.83
CA LEU A 13 3.12 4.01 -1.93
C LEU A 13 3.63 4.99 -3.01
N ALA A 14 2.98 6.14 -3.18
CA ALA A 14 3.44 7.20 -4.07
C ALA A 14 4.66 7.96 -3.52
N ARG A 15 4.98 7.77 -2.24
CA ARG A 15 6.17 8.33 -1.60
C ARG A 15 7.36 7.38 -1.69
N PRO A 16 8.59 7.90 -1.76
CA PRO A 16 9.79 7.07 -1.81
C PRO A 16 10.03 6.41 -0.44
N HIS A 17 9.56 5.18 -0.28
CA HIS A 17 9.88 4.34 0.87
C HIS A 17 11.00 3.35 0.53
N SER A 18 11.97 3.23 1.43
CA SER A 18 13.08 2.30 1.28
C SER A 18 12.67 0.83 1.43
N SER A 19 11.54 0.54 2.09
CA SER A 19 11.00 -0.81 2.27
C SER A 19 9.59 -0.80 2.85
N VAL A 20 8.91 -1.95 2.81
CA VAL A 20 7.64 -2.21 3.52
C VAL A 20 7.72 -1.84 5.00
N ARG A 21 8.91 -1.95 5.62
CA ARG A 21 9.12 -1.52 7.01
C ARG A 21 8.82 -0.04 7.19
N SER A 22 9.41 0.79 6.35
CA SER A 22 9.26 2.25 6.40
C SER A 22 7.81 2.64 6.18
N LEU A 23 7.13 1.97 5.24
CA LEU A 23 5.69 2.16 5.01
C LEU A 23 4.84 1.74 6.22
N ALA A 24 5.16 0.59 6.83
CA ALA A 24 4.45 0.11 8.03
C ALA A 24 4.63 1.04 9.23
N GLU A 25 5.85 1.57 9.42
CA GLU A 25 6.15 2.57 10.45
C GLU A 25 5.40 3.89 10.19
N ALA A 26 5.30 4.35 8.93
CA ALA A 26 4.54 5.56 8.56
C ALA A 26 3.03 5.40 8.79
N LEU A 27 2.49 4.21 8.51
CA LEU A 27 1.08 3.87 8.75
C LEU A 27 0.78 3.53 10.22
N GLY A 28 1.81 3.33 11.05
CA GLY A 28 1.67 2.92 12.45
C GLY A 28 1.10 1.50 12.62
N VAL A 29 1.24 0.63 11.61
CA VAL A 29 0.68 -0.74 11.63
C VAL A 29 1.78 -1.80 11.62
N PRO A 30 1.52 -3.00 12.17
CA PRO A 30 2.44 -4.11 12.06
C PRO A 30 2.70 -4.51 10.59
N ARG A 31 3.93 -4.91 10.27
CA ARG A 31 4.31 -5.33 8.90
C ARG A 31 3.45 -6.47 8.37
N LYS A 32 3.09 -7.44 9.22
CA LYS A 32 2.18 -8.53 8.86
C LYS A 32 0.80 -7.99 8.45
N THR A 33 0.23 -7.11 9.27
CA THR A 33 -1.05 -6.43 9.00
C THR A 33 -1.01 -5.60 7.71
N LEU A 34 0.10 -4.91 7.45
CA LEU A 34 0.28 -4.18 6.19
C LEU A 34 0.30 -5.14 4.99
N HIS A 35 1.03 -6.25 5.08
CA HIS A 35 1.02 -7.28 4.03
C HIS A 35 -0.38 -7.86 3.79
N ASP A 36 -1.14 -8.13 4.86
CA ASP A 36 -2.52 -8.60 4.75
C ASP A 36 -3.41 -7.55 4.05
N LYS A 37 -3.27 -6.27 4.39
CA LYS A 37 -3.99 -5.16 3.73
C LYS A 37 -3.59 -5.02 2.26
N LEU A 38 -2.29 -5.00 1.97
CA LEU A 38 -1.76 -4.95 0.61
C LEU A 38 -2.36 -6.07 -0.24
N ARG A 39 -2.30 -7.31 0.23
CA ARG A 39 -2.87 -8.47 -0.45
C ARG A 39 -4.39 -8.37 -0.61
N LYS A 40 -5.09 -7.95 0.45
CA LYS A 40 -6.55 -7.79 0.44
C LYS A 40 -7.02 -6.72 -0.54
N HIS A 41 -6.23 -5.67 -0.72
CA HIS A 41 -6.51 -4.56 -1.64
C HIS A 41 -5.87 -4.74 -3.03
N GLY A 42 -5.17 -5.85 -3.29
CA GLY A 42 -4.46 -6.09 -4.56
C GLY A 42 -3.28 -5.14 -4.81
N LEU A 43 -2.70 -4.58 -3.76
CA LEU A 43 -1.57 -3.65 -3.82
C LEU A 43 -0.25 -4.39 -3.54
N THR A 44 0.83 -4.03 -4.23
CA THR A 44 2.18 -4.59 -4.01
C THR A 44 3.20 -3.49 -3.74
N PHE A 45 3.96 -3.63 -2.65
CA PHE A 45 5.08 -2.73 -2.36
C PHE A 45 6.26 -3.05 -3.30
N GLY A 46 6.63 -2.09 -4.14
CA GLY A 46 7.67 -2.27 -5.16
C GLY A 46 7.15 -2.16 -6.61
N ASP A 47 5.83 -2.17 -6.80
CA ASP A 47 5.18 -1.93 -8.10
C ASP A 47 4.68 -0.48 -8.22
N SER A 48 5.34 0.49 -7.58
CA SER A 48 5.04 1.93 -7.80
C SER A 48 5.50 2.43 -9.19
N SER A 49 5.67 1.53 -10.15
CA SER A 49 5.96 1.82 -11.55
C SER A 49 4.84 1.27 -12.44
N GLY A 50 3.66 1.90 -12.38
CA GLY A 50 2.80 1.97 -13.57
C GLY A 50 1.69 0.92 -13.75
N ALA A 51 0.98 0.47 -12.70
CA ALA A 51 -0.31 -0.18 -12.90
C ALA A 51 -1.39 0.87 -13.25
N SER A 52 -1.47 1.16 -14.54
CA SER A 52 -2.58 1.84 -15.19
C SER A 52 -3.84 0.97 -15.09
N ASP A 53 -4.96 1.61 -14.75
CA ASP A 53 -6.29 1.47 -15.34
C ASP A 53 -7.08 0.13 -15.33
N ASP A 54 -8.39 0.33 -15.31
CA ASP A 54 -9.49 -0.53 -15.77
C ASP A 54 -10.05 -1.62 -14.83
N ASN A 55 -11.23 -1.34 -14.28
CA ASN A 55 -12.28 -2.34 -14.07
C ASN A 55 -13.67 -1.65 -14.08
N ASP A 56 -14.23 -1.53 -15.29
CA ASP A 56 -15.64 -1.44 -15.76
C ASP A 56 -16.66 -0.56 -14.97
#